data_AF-A0A9X9Q618-F1
#
_entry.id   AF-A0A9X9Q618-F1
#
_cell.length_a   1.000
_cell.length_b   1.000
_cell.length_c   1.000
_cell.angle_alpha   90.00
_cell.angle_beta   90.00
_cell.angle_gamma   90.00
#
_symmetry.space_group_name_H-M   'P 1'
#
loop_
_entity.id
_entity.type
_entity.pdbx_description
1 polymer ?
#
loop_
_entity_poly.entity_id
_entity_poly.type
_entity_poly.pdbx_seq_one_letter_code
_entity_poly.pdbx_strand_id
1 'polypeptide(L)'
;MLVAVVALFICRQKASHGRERPSARLSIRRDRPLSVHLNLGQKGNRKTSCPIKVSQFEGHFMKLQADSNYLLSKEYEDLKDVGRNQPCDIALLPENRGKNRYNNILPC
;
A
#
# COMPACT_ATOMS: atom_id res chain seq x y z
N MET A 1 6.30 -39.46 -28.55
CA MET A 1 6.65 -38.93 -27.21
C MET A 1 7.43 -37.62 -27.29
N LEU A 2 8.56 -37.54 -28.00
CA LEU A 2 9.38 -36.31 -28.07
C LEU A 2 8.66 -35.09 -28.70
N VAL A 3 7.88 -35.31 -29.76
CA VAL A 3 7.14 -34.24 -30.46
C VAL A 3 6.10 -33.56 -29.55
N ALA A 4 5.43 -34.33 -28.68
CA ALA A 4 4.44 -33.81 -27.74
C ALA A 4 5.09 -32.94 -26.65
N VAL A 5 6.29 -33.32 -26.20
CA VAL A 5 7.06 -32.56 -25.19
C VAL A 5 7.57 -31.24 -25.78
N VAL A 6 8.04 -31.25 -27.03
CA VAL A 6 8.47 -30.03 -27.74
C VAL A 6 7.29 -29.10 -27.99
N ALA A 7 6.13 -29.62 -28.42
CA ALA A 7 4.92 -28.84 -28.60
C ALA A 7 4.44 -28.20 -27.28
N LEU A 8 4.48 -28.94 -26.16
CA LEU A 8 4.16 -28.41 -24.84
C LEU A 8 5.12 -27.28 -24.42
N PHE A 9 6.42 -27.42 -24.69
CA PHE A 9 7.40 -26.40 -24.32
C PHE A 9 7.22 -25.10 -25.12
N ILE A 10 6.94 -25.21 -26.42
CA ILE A 10 6.66 -24.06 -27.31
C ILE A 10 5.34 -23.38 -26.90
N CYS A 11 4.29 -24.15 -26.59
CA CYS A 11 3.03 -23.61 -26.10
C CYS A 11 3.18 -22.84 -24.77
N ARG A 12 4.02 -23.34 -23.86
CA ARG A 12 4.27 -22.68 -22.56
C ARG A 12 5.11 -21.41 -22.70
N GLN A 13 6.12 -21.38 -23.57
CA GLN A 13 6.91 -20.17 -23.81
C GLN A 13 6.07 -19.06 -24.47
N LYS A 14 5.22 -19.42 -25.44
CA LYS A 14 4.36 -18.46 -26.16
C LYS A 14 3.27 -17.85 -25.27
N ALA A 15 2.82 -18.57 -24.23
CA ALA A 15 1.92 -18.04 -23.21
C ALA A 15 2.60 -17.08 -22.22
N SER A 16 3.91 -17.24 -21.98
CA SER A 16 4.68 -16.35 -21.10
C SER A 16 5.11 -15.04 -21.78
N HIS A 17 5.26 -15.03 -23.11
CA HIS A 17 5.75 -13.85 -23.85
C HIS A 17 4.64 -12.93 -24.38
N GLY A 18 3.38 -13.21 -24.05
CA GLY A 18 2.19 -12.53 -24.60
C GLY A 18 1.56 -11.46 -23.71
N ARG A 19 2.33 -10.72 -22.90
CA ARG A 19 1.78 -9.62 -22.10
C ARG A 19 2.67 -8.37 -22.11
N GLU A 20 2.87 -7.81 -23.29
CA GLU A 20 3.00 -6.36 -23.42
C GLU A 20 1.83 -5.85 -24.26
N ARG A 21 0.96 -5.07 -23.61
CA ARG A 21 -0.16 -4.37 -24.24
C ARG A 21 0.29 -2.91 -24.35
N PRO A 22 0.58 -2.37 -25.55
CA PRO A 22 0.90 -0.96 -25.69
C PRO A 22 -0.42 -0.18 -25.57
N SER A 23 -0.62 0.47 -24.41
CA SER A 23 -1.80 1.30 -24.17
C SER A 23 -1.58 2.67 -24.81
N ALA A 24 -1.88 2.78 -26.10
CA ALA A 24 -2.05 4.06 -26.75
C ALA A 24 -3.35 4.71 -26.25
N ARG A 25 -3.24 5.86 -25.56
CA ARG A 25 -4.36 6.80 -25.42
C ARG A 25 -3.85 8.23 -25.47
N LEU A 26 -4.09 8.87 -26.61
CA LEU A 26 -4.01 10.31 -26.82
C LEU A 26 -5.24 10.99 -26.18
N SER A 27 -5.05 12.09 -25.44
CA SER A 27 -5.90 13.29 -25.51
C SER A 27 -5.42 14.41 -24.56
N ILE A 28 -4.86 15.47 -25.16
CA ILE A 28 -5.21 16.90 -25.00
C ILE A 28 -5.22 17.58 -23.60
N ARG A 29 -4.26 18.51 -23.42
CA ARG A 29 -4.34 19.94 -22.93
C ARG A 29 -5.50 20.29 -21.96
N ARG A 30 -5.35 20.92 -20.78
CA ARG A 30 -4.60 22.15 -20.39
C ARG A 30 -4.72 22.42 -18.86
N ASP A 31 -3.68 23.03 -18.29
CA ASP A 31 -3.60 24.00 -17.17
C ASP A 31 -4.19 23.73 -15.76
N ARG A 32 -3.29 23.49 -14.77
CA ARG A 32 -2.93 24.38 -13.62
C ARG A 32 -2.38 23.56 -12.42
N PRO A 33 -1.16 23.84 -11.89
CA PRO A 33 -0.58 23.05 -10.80
C PRO A 33 -0.73 23.75 -9.44
N LEU A 34 -1.70 23.32 -8.63
CA LEU A 34 -1.71 23.55 -7.18
C LEU A 34 -2.34 22.36 -6.46
N SER A 35 -1.55 21.32 -6.24
CA SER A 35 -1.65 20.50 -5.03
C SER A 35 -0.41 19.62 -4.94
N VAL A 36 0.42 19.99 -3.98
CA VAL A 36 1.54 19.21 -3.49
C VAL A 36 1.01 17.87 -2.95
N HIS A 37 1.80 16.84 -3.19
CA HIS A 37 1.77 15.49 -2.60
C HIS A 37 1.01 14.41 -3.35
N LEU A 38 1.77 13.62 -4.11
CA LEU A 38 1.40 12.27 -4.51
C LEU A 38 1.10 11.43 -3.25
N ASN A 39 -0.15 11.10 -3.01
CA ASN A 39 -0.53 9.95 -2.19
C ASN A 39 -1.47 9.06 -3.01
N LEU A 40 -1.04 8.68 -4.21
CA LEU A 40 -1.55 7.45 -4.83
C LEU A 40 -0.89 6.28 -4.09
N GLY A 41 -1.30 6.07 -2.84
CA GLY A 41 -0.90 4.93 -2.04
C GLY A 41 -1.22 3.67 -2.83
N GLN A 42 -0.20 2.93 -3.24
CA GLN A 42 -0.35 1.61 -3.82
C GLN A 42 -1.31 0.82 -2.94
N LYS A 43 -2.46 0.44 -3.50
CA LYS A 43 -3.40 -0.55 -2.94
C LYS A 43 -2.75 -1.93 -2.98
N GLY A 44 -1.61 -2.05 -2.31
CA GLY A 44 -0.93 -3.31 -2.05
C GLY A 44 -1.66 -4.05 -0.95
N ASN A 45 -1.64 -5.37 -1.03
CA ASN A 45 -2.18 -6.30 -0.04
C ASN A 45 -1.42 -6.14 1.30
N ARG A 46 -1.77 -5.13 2.10
CA ARG A 46 -1.18 -4.88 3.42
C ARG A 46 -1.84 -5.77 4.45
N LYS A 47 -1.05 -6.32 5.38
CA LYS A 47 -1.54 -7.21 6.44
C LYS A 47 -2.47 -6.41 7.36
N THR A 48 -3.70 -6.87 7.52
CA THR A 48 -4.69 -6.30 8.46
C THR A 48 -4.63 -6.95 9.84
N SER A 49 -3.89 -8.05 9.98
CA SER A 49 -3.67 -8.74 11.25
C SER A 49 -2.35 -9.51 11.24
N CYS A 50 -1.73 -9.61 12.41
CA CYS A 50 -0.52 -10.40 12.68
C CYS A 50 -0.69 -11.16 14.02
N PRO A 51 -1.53 -12.21 14.08
CA PRO A 51 -1.77 -12.95 15.32
C PRO A 51 -0.53 -13.76 15.73
N ILE A 52 -0.20 -13.73 17.03
CA ILE A 52 0.96 -14.43 17.62
C ILE A 52 0.45 -15.31 18.76
N LYS A 53 0.90 -16.56 18.83
CA LYS A 53 0.57 -17.45 19.95
C LYS A 53 1.23 -16.90 21.22
N VAL A 54 0.50 -16.91 22.34
CA VAL A 54 1.01 -16.39 23.63
C VAL A 54 2.32 -17.05 24.03
N SER A 55 2.43 -18.38 23.87
CA SER A 55 3.65 -19.14 24.18
C SER A 55 4.87 -18.78 23.31
N GLN A 56 4.67 -18.07 22.21
CA GLN A 56 5.71 -17.66 21.27
C GLN A 56 5.98 -16.15 21.30
N PHE A 57 5.23 -15.38 22.11
CA PHE A 57 5.26 -13.92 22.08
C PHE A 57 6.65 -13.37 22.44
N GLU A 58 7.31 -13.92 23.44
CA GLU A 58 8.64 -13.47 23.88
C GLU A 58 9.67 -13.62 22.74
N GLY A 59 9.77 -14.80 22.15
CA GLY A 59 10.69 -15.05 21.02
C GLY A 59 10.35 -14.20 19.79
N HIS A 60 9.06 -13.98 19.52
CA HIS A 60 8.61 -13.08 18.46
C HIS A 60 9.06 -11.64 18.72
N PHE A 61 8.88 -11.13 19.93
CA PHE A 61 9.25 -9.78 20.30
C PHE A 61 10.77 -9.56 20.25
N MET A 62 11.56 -10.52 20.76
CA MET A 62 13.02 -10.47 20.65
C MET A 62 13.49 -10.41 19.19
N LYS A 63 12.86 -11.21 18.31
CA LYS A 63 13.12 -11.17 16.87
C LYS A 63 12.79 -9.80 16.27
N LEU A 64 11.69 -9.17 16.67
CA LEU A 64 11.31 -7.85 16.16
C LEU A 64 12.29 -6.75 16.58
N GLN A 65 12.84 -6.84 17.79
CA GLN A 65 13.78 -5.87 18.36
C GLN A 65 15.22 -6.00 17.86
N ALA A 66 15.59 -7.18 17.32
CA ALA A 66 16.91 -7.40 16.75
C ALA A 66 17.28 -6.36 15.69
N ASP A 67 18.58 -6.14 15.51
CA ASP A 67 19.13 -5.20 14.52
C ASP A 67 18.54 -3.79 14.66
N SER A 68 18.52 -3.26 15.88
CA SER A 68 17.99 -1.92 16.20
C SER A 68 16.52 -1.75 15.81
N ASN A 69 15.67 -2.72 16.17
CA ASN A 69 14.24 -2.73 15.87
C ASN A 69 13.93 -2.75 14.37
N TYR A 70 14.78 -3.36 13.53
CA TYR A 70 14.59 -3.34 12.08
C TYR A 70 13.24 -3.92 11.65
N LEU A 71 12.90 -5.12 12.13
CA LEU A 71 11.64 -5.77 11.77
C LEU A 71 10.44 -5.08 12.42
N LEU A 72 10.57 -4.61 13.66
CA LEU A 72 9.53 -3.82 14.31
C LEU A 72 9.21 -2.55 13.51
N SER A 73 10.23 -1.82 13.07
CA SER A 73 10.07 -0.58 12.29
C SER A 73 9.39 -0.87 10.96
N LYS A 74 9.77 -1.96 10.30
CA LYS A 74 9.14 -2.40 9.06
C LYS A 74 7.66 -2.73 9.24
N GLU A 75 7.30 -3.49 10.27
CA GLU A 75 5.90 -3.83 10.57
C GLU A 75 5.07 -2.59 10.93
N TYR A 76 5.66 -1.64 11.66
CA TYR A 76 5.00 -0.39 12.01
C TYR A 76 4.77 0.51 10.78
N GLU A 77 5.77 0.67 9.90
CA GLU A 77 5.66 1.49 8.69
C GLU A 77 4.59 0.98 7.71
N ASP A 78 4.33 -0.33 7.68
CA ASP A 78 3.24 -0.90 6.86
C ASP A 78 1.86 -0.34 7.26
N LEU A 79 1.69 0.11 8.51
CA LEU A 79 0.43 0.66 9.04
C LEU A 79 0.22 2.15 8.73
N LYS A 80 1.23 2.87 8.22
CA LYS A 80 1.25 4.34 8.16
C LYS A 80 0.10 5.00 7.39
N ASP A 81 -0.45 4.33 6.37
CA ASP A 81 -1.54 4.89 5.55
C ASP A 81 -2.92 4.31 5.90
N VAL A 82 -3.01 3.44 6.91
CA VAL A 82 -4.28 2.85 7.34
C VAL A 82 -5.20 3.97 7.84
N GLY A 83 -6.40 4.07 7.27
CA GLY A 83 -7.41 5.07 7.63
C GLY A 83 -7.17 6.49 7.08
N ARG A 84 -6.01 6.78 6.46
CA ARG A 84 -5.67 8.15 5.99
C ARG A 84 -6.43 8.62 4.76
N ASN A 85 -7.12 7.71 4.09
CA ASN A 85 -7.97 8.02 2.94
C ASN A 85 -9.41 8.40 3.33
N GLN A 86 -9.71 8.50 4.63
CA GLN A 86 -11.01 8.97 5.12
C GLN A 86 -11.02 10.52 5.14
N PRO A 87 -12.10 11.16 4.68
CA PRO A 87 -12.22 12.63 4.69
C PRO A 87 -12.42 13.17 6.11
N CYS A 88 -12.06 14.43 6.35
CA CYS A 88 -12.26 15.12 7.64
C CYS A 88 -13.01 16.45 7.47
N ASP A 89 -13.83 16.58 6.42
CA ASP A 89 -14.36 17.87 5.93
C ASP A 89 -15.18 18.62 6.99
N ILE A 90 -15.98 17.90 7.78
CA ILE A 90 -16.81 18.49 8.85
C ILE A 90 -15.94 19.09 9.96
N ALA A 91 -14.86 18.41 10.33
CA ALA A 91 -13.97 18.88 11.39
C ALA A 91 -13.15 20.12 10.98
N LEU A 92 -12.96 20.32 9.66
CA LEU A 92 -12.21 21.44 9.08
C LEU A 92 -13.05 22.71 8.88
N LEU A 93 -14.37 22.64 9.10
CA LEU A 93 -15.25 23.80 9.00
C LEU A 93 -14.83 24.91 9.99
N PRO A 94 -14.90 26.20 9.59
CA PRO A 94 -14.49 27.32 10.45
C PRO A 94 -15.18 27.33 11.81
N GLU A 95 -16.46 26.94 11.86
CA GLU A 95 -17.28 26.92 13.08
C GLU A 95 -16.83 25.83 14.07
N ASN A 96 -16.07 24.84 13.59
CA ASN A 96 -15.55 23.73 14.39
C ASN A 96 -14.09 23.93 14.80
N ARG A 97 -13.37 24.89 14.23
CA ARG A 97 -11.95 25.15 14.54
C ARG A 97 -11.71 25.39 16.04
N GLY A 98 -12.58 26.15 16.70
CA GLY A 98 -12.48 26.42 18.14
C GLY A 98 -12.86 25.24 19.03
N LYS A 99 -13.49 24.20 18.48
CA LYS A 99 -13.89 22.98 19.20
C LYS A 99 -12.78 21.92 19.21
N ASN A 100 -11.76 22.07 18.35
CA ASN A 100 -10.64 21.15 18.25
C ASN A 100 -9.47 21.65 19.11
N ARG A 101 -8.98 20.82 20.04
CA ARG A 101 -7.78 21.16 20.84
C ARG A 101 -6.54 21.32 19.96
N TYR A 102 -6.45 20.52 18.88
CA TYR A 102 -5.36 20.54 17.92
C TYR A 102 -5.93 20.56 16.50
N ASN A 103 -5.43 21.45 15.64
CA ASN A 103 -5.93 21.57 14.26
C ASN A 103 -5.38 20.50 13.31
N ASN A 104 -4.45 19.67 13.78
CA ASN A 104 -3.84 18.56 13.03
C ASN A 104 -4.28 17.17 13.52
N ILE A 105 -5.20 17.10 14.49
CA ILE A 105 -5.76 15.84 15.01
C ILE A 105 -7.27 16.01 14.96
N LEU A 106 -7.88 15.51 13.88
CA LEU A 106 -9.30 15.71 13.58
C LEU A 106 -10.00 14.35 13.43
N PRO A 107 -11.29 14.26 13.79
CA PRO A 107 -12.08 13.07 13.48
C PRO A 107 -12.29 12.96 11.96
N CYS A 108 -12.20 11.73 11.46
CA CYS A 108 -12.68 11.32 10.14
C CYS A 108 -14.20 11.14 10.14
#